data_AF-A0A1E1V4L8-F1
#
_entry.id   AF-A0A1E1V4L8-F1
#
_cell.length_a   1.000
_cell.length_b   1.000
_cell.length_c   1.000
_cell.angle_alpha   90.00
_cell.angle_beta   90.00
_cell.angle_gamma   90.00
#
_symmetry.space_group_name_H-M   'P 1'
#
loop_
_entity.id
_entity.type
_entity.pdbx_description
1 polymer ?
#
loop_
_entity_poly.entity_id
_entity_poly.type
_entity_poly.pdbx_seq_one_letter_code
_entity_poly.pdbx_strand_id
1 'polypeptide(L)' 'MLTRDEIWILQLFRPDTGRVDLRPSKSREELIRKGLIERTPAPAWAGFNTYALTERGRAVMGVLPKSPD' A
#
# COMPACT_ATOMS: atom_id res chain seq x y z
N MET A 1 13.16 8.85 0.62
CA MET A 1 12.67 9.08 1.99
C MET A 1 11.15 9.14 1.98
N LEU A 2 10.48 8.61 3.00
CA LEU A 2 9.01 8.66 3.10
C LEU A 2 8.55 9.89 3.89
N THR A 3 7.44 10.48 3.47
CA THR A 3 6.78 11.55 4.21
C THR A 3 5.95 10.97 5.36
N ARG A 4 5.56 11.83 6.31
CA ARG A 4 4.66 11.43 7.40
C ARG A 4 3.33 10.87 6.87
N ASP A 5 2.76 11.50 5.84
CA ASP A 5 1.50 11.07 5.22
C ASP A 5 1.64 9.69 4.55
N GLU A 6 2.75 9.45 3.86
CA GLU A 6 3.06 8.16 3.24
C GLU A 6 3.18 7.04 4.28
N ILE A 7 3.82 7.30 5.42
CA ILE A 7 3.94 6.35 6.53
C ILE A 7 2.55 6.03 7.10
N TRP A 8 1.73 7.06 7.35
CA TRP A 8 0.37 6.87 7.82
C TRP A 8 -0.48 6.03 6.85
N ILE A 9 -0.35 6.25 5.54
CA ILE A 9 -1.09 5.46 4.54
C ILE A 9 -0.64 3.99 4.57
N LEU A 10 0.65 3.72 4.69
CA LEU A 10 1.15 2.34 4.75
C LEU A 10 0.64 1.59 6.00
N GLN A 11 0.40 2.29 7.11
CA GLN A 11 -0.21 1.71 8.31
C GLN A 11 -1.69 1.35 8.16
N LEU A 12 -2.38 1.83 7.12
CA LEU A 12 -3.78 1.45 6.84
C LEU A 12 -3.91 0.06 6.21
N PHE A 13 -2.81 -0.50 5.70
CA PHE A 13 -2.82 -1.81 5.08
C PHE A 13 -3.01 -2.88 6.15
N ARG A 14 -3.95 -3.81 5.90
CA ARG A 14 -4.18 -4.92 6.81
C ARG A 14 -2.91 -5.76 6.94
N PRO A 15 -2.47 -6.13 8.16
CA PRO A 15 -1.23 -6.87 8.35
C PRO A 15 -1.28 -8.29 7.78
N ASP A 16 -2.46 -8.92 7.72
CA ASP A 16 -2.67 -10.27 7.22
C ASP A 16 -2.70 -10.35 5.68
N THR A 17 -3.46 -9.46 5.02
CA THR A 17 -3.56 -9.48 3.55
C THR A 17 -2.59 -8.53 2.86
N GLY A 18 -2.09 -7.52 3.56
CA GLY A 18 -1.38 -6.39 2.96
C GLY A 18 -2.26 -5.63 1.97
N ARG A 19 -3.56 -5.50 2.22
CA ARG A 19 -4.53 -4.83 1.31
C ARG A 19 -5.36 -3.78 2.02
N VAL A 20 -5.83 -2.77 1.29
CA VAL A 20 -6.76 -1.74 1.78
C VAL A 20 -7.54 -1.12 0.61
N ASP A 21 -8.81 -0.79 0.86
CA ASP A 21 -9.64 -0.04 -0.09
C ASP A 21 -9.61 1.44 0.27
N LEU A 22 -9.15 2.29 -0.66
CA LEU A 22 -8.98 3.72 -0.43
C LEU A 22 -9.40 4.53 -1.66
N ARG A 23 -9.79 5.79 -1.44
CA ARG A 23 -9.98 6.74 -2.53
C ARG A 23 -8.63 7.06 -3.21
N PRO A 24 -8.63 7.34 -4.52
CA PRO A 24 -7.44 7.85 -5.20
C PRO A 24 -6.92 9.13 -4.53
N SER A 25 -5.61 9.27 -4.38
CA SER A 25 -4.98 10.52 -3.99
C SER A 25 -3.54 10.61 -4.49
N LYS A 26 -2.98 11.83 -4.54
CA LYS A 26 -1.59 12.07 -4.95
C LYS A 26 -0.59 11.25 -4.12
N SER A 27 -0.79 11.15 -2.80
CA SER A 27 0.08 10.35 -1.93
C SER A 27 0.09 8.87 -2.29
N ARG A 28 -1.03 8.30 -2.76
CA ARG A 28 -1.08 6.90 -3.23
C ARG A 28 -0.35 6.73 -4.56
N GLU A 29 -0.51 7.69 -5.48
CA GLU A 29 0.24 7.70 -6.75
C GLU A 29 1.75 7.77 -6.51
N GLU A 30 2.21 8.52 -5.51
CA GLU A 30 3.64 8.52 -5.14
C GLU A 30 4.11 7.20 -4.51
N LEU A 31 3.30 6.57 -3.66
CA LEU A 31 3.62 5.24 -3.13
C LEU A 31 3.69 4.17 -4.24
N ILE A 32 2.84 4.28 -5.27
CA ILE A 32 2.92 3.45 -6.48
C ILE A 32 4.21 3.74 -7.23
N ARG A 33 4.55 5.01 -7.47
CA ARG A 33 5.79 5.41 -8.15
C ARG A 33 7.04 4.94 -7.40
N LYS A 34 6.99 4.92 -6.06
CA LYS A 34 8.04 4.38 -5.20
C LYS A 34 8.08 2.85 -5.17
N GLY A 35 7.12 2.17 -5.80
CA GLY A 35 7.02 0.72 -5.87
C GLY A 35 6.70 0.07 -4.53
N LEU A 36 6.04 0.80 -3.62
CA LEU A 36 5.67 0.29 -2.28
C LEU A 36 4.27 -0.30 -2.25
N ILE A 37 3.39 0.18 -3.13
CA ILE A 37 2.04 -0.34 -3.26
C ILE A 37 1.71 -0.54 -4.74
N GLU A 38 0.80 -1.46 -5.01
CA GLU A 38 0.17 -1.66 -6.31
C GLU A 38 -1.33 -1.36 -6.22
N ARG A 39 -1.91 -0.96 -7.34
CA ARG A 39 -3.32 -0.57 -7.43
C ARG A 39 -4.07 -1.54 -8.32
N THR A 40 -5.11 -2.15 -7.77
CA THR A 40 -6.15 -2.83 -8.53
C THR A 40 -7.29 -1.82 -8.77
N PRO A 41 -7.46 -1.33 -10.00
CA PRO A 41 -8.51 -0.35 -10.29
C PRO A 41 -9.88 -0.99 -10.10
N ALA A 42 -10.76 -0.31 -9.37
CA ALA A 42 -12.16 -0.69 -9.30
C ALA A 42 -12.98 0.03 -10.41
N PRO A 43 -14.21 -0.43 -10.69
CA PRO A 43 -15.12 0.31 -11.56
C PRO A 43 -15.31 1.76 -11.09
N ALA A 44 -15.46 2.70 -12.03
CA ALA A 44 -15.52 4.14 -11.73
C ALA A 44 -16.60 4.55 -10.72
N TRP A 45 -17.72 3.80 -10.67
CA TRP A 45 -18.83 4.04 -9.74
C TRP A 45 -18.50 3.64 -8.28
N ALA A 46 -17.47 2.82 -8.04
CA ALA A 46 -17.12 2.38 -6.70
C ALA A 46 -16.51 3.50 -5.86
N GLY A 47 -15.85 4.49 -6.49
CA GLY A 47 -15.26 5.63 -5.81
C GLY A 47 -14.03 5.33 -4.95
N PHE A 48 -13.55 4.08 -4.91
CA PHE A 48 -12.32 3.64 -4.27
C PHE A 48 -11.57 2.67 -5.18
N ASN A 49 -10.28 2.44 -4.91
CA ASN A 49 -9.50 1.35 -5.48
C ASN A 49 -8.99 0.45 -4.37
N THR A 50 -8.75 -0.82 -4.72
CA THR A 50 -8.01 -1.72 -3.84
C THR A 50 -6.52 -1.51 -4.05
N TYR A 51 -5.79 -1.29 -2.97
CA TYR A 51 -4.34 -1.21 -2.97
C TYR A 51 -3.77 -2.41 -2.25
N ALA A 52 -2.63 -2.92 -2.72
CA ALA A 52 -1.87 -3.97 -2.05
C ALA A 52 -0.42 -3.52 -1.80
N LEU A 53 0.19 -3.97 -0.70
CA LEU A 53 1.61 -3.79 -0.46
C LEU A 53 2.40 -4.67 -1.44
N THR A 54 3.39 -4.08 -2.11
CA THR A 54 4.40 -4.86 -2.81
C THR A 54 5.32 -5.55 -1.79
N GLU A 55 6.16 -6.48 -2.24
CA GLU A 55 7.19 -7.09 -1.38
C GLU A 55 8.07 -6.02 -0.70
N ARG A 56 8.50 -5.01 -1.47
CA ARG A 56 9.24 -3.86 -0.96
C ARG A 56 8.44 -3.06 0.07
N GLY A 57 7.14 -2.85 -0.17
CA GLY A 57 6.25 -2.19 0.78
C GLY A 57 6.13 -2.95 2.10
N ARG A 58 6.00 -4.28 2.04
CA ARG A 58 5.99 -5.16 3.22
C ARG A 58 7.31 -5.10 3.99
N ALA A 59 8.44 -5.10 3.30
CA ALA A 59 9.75 -4.96 3.92
C ALA A 59 9.90 -3.64 4.68
N VAL A 60 9.46 -2.52 4.08
CA VAL A 60 9.46 -1.20 4.73
C VAL A 60 8.56 -1.16 5.96
N MET A 61 7.43 -1.87 5.92
CA MET A 61 6.51 -1.97 7.05
C MET A 61 6.96 -2.96 8.13
N GLY A 62 8.03 -3.73 7.90
CA GLY A 62 8.45 -4.82 8.79
C GLY A 62 7.48 -6.01 8.81
N VAL A 63 6.66 -6.17 7.77
CA VAL A 63 5.58 -7.18 7.64
C VAL A 63 6.01 -8.38 6.77
N LEU A 64 7.28 -8.47 6.36
CA LEU A 64 7.76 -9.72 5.78
C LEU A 64 7.64 -10.84 6.84
N PRO A 65 7.13 -12.04 6.48
CA PRO A 65 7.43 -13.20 7.28
C PRO A 65 8.96 -13.27 7.39
N LYS A 66 9.50 -13.43 8.61
CA LYS A 66 10.89 -13.82 8.76
C LYS A 66 11.11 -15.00 7.81
N SER A 67 12.06 -14.89 6.89
CA SER A 67 12.45 -16.05 6.07
C SER A 67 12.61 -17.24 7.01
N PRO A 68 12.00 -18.41 6.74
CA PRO A 68 12.45 -19.61 7.40
C PRO A 68 13.90 -19.81 6.96
N ASP A 69 14.82 -19.71 7.92
CA ASP A 69 16.16 -20.28 7.81
C ASP A 69 16.08 -21.77 7.43
#